data_AF-A0A9Q3IP63-F1
#
_entry.id   AF-A0A9Q3IP63-F1
#
_cell.length_a   1.000
_cell.length_b   1.000
_cell.length_c   1.000
_cell.angle_alpha   90.00
_cell.angle_beta   90.00
_cell.angle_gamma   90.00
#
_symmetry.space_group_name_H-M   'P 1'
#
loop_
_entity.id
_entity.type
_entity.pdbx_description
1 polymer ?
#
loop_
_entity_poly.entity_id
_entity_poly.type
_entity_poly.pdbx_seq_one_letter_code
_entity_poly.pdbx_strand_id
1 'polypeptide(L)'
;MLRRNRTEFAIGEESIGKIRGHDIELYLDVERPYPPILRRPLYPARVETRKEIEKHINELLEMDLIRKIGHHEIMEITTPVLIT
;
A
#
# COMPACT_ATOMS: atom_id res chain seq x y z
N MET A 1 12.06 16.61 -26.37
CA MET A 1 12.25 16.44 -24.92
C MET A 1 11.79 15.06 -24.45
N LEU A 2 10.49 14.73 -24.53
CA LEU A 2 9.91 13.43 -24.10
C LEU A 2 10.59 12.16 -24.67
N ARG A 3 11.02 12.15 -25.94
CA ARG A 3 11.70 10.98 -26.53
C ARG A 3 13.11 10.73 -26.00
N ARG A 4 13.83 11.76 -25.56
CA ARG A 4 15.23 11.64 -25.09
C ARG A 4 15.31 11.26 -23.61
N ASN A 5 14.32 11.69 -22.83
CA ASN A 5 14.29 11.51 -21.37
C ASN A 5 13.14 10.57 -20.98
N ARG A 6 12.90 9.50 -21.75
CA ARG A 6 11.71 8.66 -21.60
C ARG A 6 11.68 7.92 -20.26
N THR A 7 12.84 7.63 -19.70
CA THR A 7 13.04 6.95 -18.41
C THR A 7 12.74 7.83 -17.20
N GLU A 8 12.74 9.15 -17.39
CA GLU A 8 12.53 10.15 -16.34
C GLU A 8 11.05 10.52 -16.19
N PHE A 9 10.19 10.08 -17.12
CA PHE A 9 8.75 10.26 -17.05
C PHE A 9 8.05 8.93 -16.73
N ALA A 10 6.96 9.00 -15.97
CA ALA A 10 6.07 7.87 -15.67
C ALA A 10 5.23 7.41 -16.89
N ILE A 11 5.79 7.52 -18.09
CA ILE A 11 5.24 7.08 -19.39
C ILE A 11 6.03 5.86 -19.90
N GLY A 12 7.19 5.56 -19.29
CA GLY A 12 7.95 4.35 -19.57
C GLY A 12 7.19 3.09 -19.13
N GLU A 13 7.42 1.98 -19.84
CA GLU A 13 6.94 0.63 -19.47
C GLU A 13 7.70 0.05 -18.26
N GLU A 14 8.44 0.89 -17.53
CA GLU A 14 9.24 0.46 -16.39
C GLU A 14 8.36 0.31 -15.15
N SER A 15 8.64 -0.72 -14.34
CA SER A 15 7.92 -0.93 -13.10
C SER A 15 8.18 0.20 -12.09
N ILE A 16 7.11 0.62 -11.41
CA ILE A 16 7.20 1.48 -10.24
C ILE A 16 8.01 0.73 -9.18
N GLY A 17 8.95 1.42 -8.51
CA GLY A 17 9.79 0.82 -7.46
C GLY A 17 11.12 0.24 -7.92
N LYS A 18 11.53 0.42 -9.19
CA LYS A 18 12.87 0.02 -9.69
C LYS A 18 14.03 0.68 -8.92
N ILE A 19 13.79 1.85 -8.33
CA ILE A 19 14.75 2.52 -7.44
C ILE A 19 14.45 2.08 -6.01
N ARG A 20 15.31 1.24 -5.45
CA ARG A 20 15.27 0.88 -4.02
C ARG A 20 15.89 2.03 -3.22
N GLY A 21 15.05 2.74 -2.46
CA GLY A 21 15.48 3.74 -1.49
C GLY A 21 16.00 3.11 -0.20
N HIS A 22 16.00 3.89 0.87
CA HIS A 22 16.25 3.36 2.21
C HIS A 22 15.00 2.69 2.76
N ASP A 23 15.18 1.57 3.46
CA ASP A 23 14.11 0.93 4.23
C ASP A 23 13.77 1.82 5.42
N ILE A 24 12.46 1.99 5.68
CA ILE A 24 11.95 2.79 6.79
C ILE A 24 11.42 1.83 7.86
N GLU A 25 11.96 1.94 9.06
CA GLU A 25 11.41 1.28 10.25
C GLU A 25 10.44 2.24 10.94
N LEU A 26 9.18 1.80 11.08
CA LEU A 26 8.14 2.54 11.77
C LEU A 26 7.76 1.79 13.04
N TYR A 27 7.68 2.51 14.16
CA TYR A 27 7.27 1.95 15.45
C TYR A 27 6.01 2.66 15.94
N LEU A 28 5.15 1.92 16.65
CA LEU A 28 4.02 2.51 17.34
C LEU A 28 4.47 3.03 18.71
N ASP A 29 4.06 4.25 19.04
CA ASP A 29 4.27 4.82 20.38
C ASP A 29 3.33 4.22 21.46
N VAL A 30 2.57 3.17 21.12
CA VAL A 30 1.59 2.54 22.00
C VAL A 30 1.80 1.03 22.11
N GLU A 31 1.73 0.53 23.33
CA GLU A 31 1.81 -0.91 23.63
C GLU A 31 0.43 -1.59 23.59
N ARG A 32 0.42 -2.92 23.54
CA ARG A 32 -0.82 -3.70 23.59
C ARG A 32 -1.48 -3.56 24.97
N PRO A 33 -2.82 -3.49 25.06
CA PRO A 33 -3.78 -3.67 23.98
C PRO A 33 -3.93 -2.42 23.09
N TYR A 34 -3.89 -2.63 21.78
CA TYR A 34 -4.05 -1.55 20.80
C TYR A 34 -5.42 -0.86 20.94
N PRO A 35 -5.50 0.46 20.70
CA PRO A 35 -6.75 1.19 20.74
C PRO A 35 -7.81 0.54 19.85
N PRO A 36 -9.09 0.43 20.29
CA PRO A 36 -10.16 -0.17 19.49
C PRO A 36 -10.34 0.49 18.11
N ILE A 37 -9.92 1.75 17.96
CA ILE A 37 -9.94 2.49 16.69
C ILE A 37 -9.13 1.81 15.58
N LEU A 38 -8.08 1.05 15.92
CA LEU A 38 -7.25 0.31 14.97
C LEU A 38 -7.91 -1.01 14.51
N ARG A 39 -9.00 -1.44 15.18
CA ARG A 39 -9.75 -2.67 14.85
C ARG A 39 -11.07 -2.38 14.14
N ARG A 40 -11.19 -1.23 13.48
CA ARG A 40 -12.43 -0.86 12.80
C ARG A 40 -12.70 -1.82 11.64
N PRO A 41 -13.94 -2.32 11.49
CA PRO A 41 -14.33 -3.06 10.31
C PRO A 41 -14.23 -2.15 9.08
N LEU A 42 -14.01 -2.77 7.92
CA LEU A 42 -14.02 -2.05 6.65
C LEU A 42 -15.38 -1.35 6.46
N TYR A 43 -15.34 -0.08 6.04
CA TYR A 43 -16.56 0.65 5.72
C TYR A 43 -17.31 -0.05 4.57
N PRO A 44 -18.64 -0.16 4.63
CA PRO A 44 -19.41 -0.79 3.56
C PRO A 44 -19.26 0.00 2.26
N ALA A 45 -18.68 -0.64 1.24
CA ALA A 45 -18.56 -0.09 -0.10
C ALA A 45 -19.63 -0.68 -1.03
N ARG A 46 -20.06 0.11 -2.02
CA ARG A 46 -20.96 -0.36 -3.09
C ARG A 46 -20.28 -1.46 -3.91
N VAL A 47 -21.06 -2.36 -4.50
CA VAL A 47 -20.54 -3.51 -5.27
C VAL A 47 -19.67 -3.05 -6.45
N GLU A 48 -20.11 -2.03 -7.18
CA GLU A 48 -19.35 -1.45 -8.30
C GLU A 48 -18.02 -0.87 -7.82
N THR A 49 -18.05 -0.10 -6.73
CA THR A 49 -16.84 0.47 -6.12
C THR A 49 -15.87 -0.62 -5.68
N ARG A 50 -16.36 -1.73 -5.10
CA ARG A 50 -15.50 -2.86 -4.72
C ARG A 50 -14.80 -3.49 -5.92
N LYS A 51 -15.50 -3.69 -7.04
CA LYS A 51 -14.91 -4.26 -8.26
C LYS A 51 -13.79 -3.39 -8.82
N GLU A 52 -14.02 -2.08 -8.89
CA GLU A 52 -12.98 -1.15 -9.36
C GLU A 52 -11.79 -1.10 -8.41
N ILE A 53 -12.03 -1.09 -7.09
CA ILE A 53 -10.94 -1.16 -6.11
C ILE A 53 -10.14 -2.47 -6.26
N GLU A 54 -10.82 -3.60 -6.44
CA GLU A 54 -10.18 -4.91 -6.59
C GLU A 54 -9.29 -4.97 -7.84
N LYS A 55 -9.70 -4.33 -8.94
CA LYS A 55 -8.85 -4.19 -10.13
C LYS A 55 -7.53 -3.48 -9.80
N HIS A 56 -7.59 -2.32 -9.15
CA HIS A 56 -6.39 -1.57 -8.78
C HIS A 56 -5.52 -2.32 -7.75
N ILE A 57 -6.14 -3.05 -6.81
CA ILE A 57 -5.41 -3.91 -5.86
C ILE A 57 -4.60 -4.97 -6.62
N ASN A 58 -5.18 -5.61 -7.63
CA ASN A 58 -4.48 -6.61 -8.43
C ASN A 58 -3.30 -6.00 -9.20
N GLU A 59 -3.49 -4.81 -9.79
CA GLU A 59 -2.40 -4.09 -10.47
C GLU A 59 -1.23 -3.80 -9.49
N LEU A 60 -1.53 -3.38 -8.26
CA LEU A 60 -0.51 -3.11 -7.24
C LEU A 60 0.20 -4.39 -6.75
N LEU A 61 -0.50 -5.52 -6.70
CA LEU A 61 0.07 -6.83 -6.38
C LEU A 61 1.02 -7.30 -7.48
N GLU A 62 0.64 -7.15 -8.75
CA GLU A 62 1.50 -7.49 -9.89
C GLU A 62 2.77 -6.65 -9.96
N MET A 63 2.70 -5.39 -9.49
CA MET A 63 3.84 -4.49 -9.38
C MET A 63 4.72 -4.72 -8.14
N ASP A 64 4.39 -5.70 -7.28
CA ASP A 64 5.10 -5.98 -6.03
C ASP A 64 5.16 -4.77 -5.06
N LEU A 65 4.18 -3.87 -5.16
CA LEU A 65 4.07 -2.69 -4.28
C LEU A 65 3.32 -2.99 -2.98
N ILE A 66 2.42 -3.97 -3.03
CA ILE A 66 1.68 -4.47 -1.87
C ILE A 66 1.75 -5.99 -1.85
N ARG A 67 1.58 -6.59 -0.68
CA ARG A 67 1.51 -8.05 -0.50
C ARG A 67 0.35 -8.44 0.39
N LYS A 68 -0.14 -9.67 0.24
CA LYS A 68 -1.12 -10.25 1.14
C LYS A 68 -0.44 -10.67 2.45
N ILE A 69 -0.97 -10.20 3.57
CA ILE A 69 -0.53 -10.57 4.92
C ILE A 69 -1.43 -11.69 5.45
N GLY A 70 -0.83 -12.71 6.05
CA GLY A 70 -1.56 -13.83 6.65
C GLY A 70 -2.28 -13.45 7.95
N HIS A 71 -3.41 -14.08 8.25
CA HIS A 71 -4.21 -13.78 9.45
C HIS A 71 -3.45 -13.95 10.79
N HIS A 72 -2.40 -14.78 10.79
CA HIS A 72 -1.57 -15.08 11.96
C HIS A 72 -0.17 -14.48 11.86
N GLU A 73 0.13 -13.73 10.79
CA GLU A 73 1.41 -13.05 10.65
C GLU A 73 1.43 -11.86 11.62
N ILE A 74 2.29 -11.95 12.63
CA ILE A 74 2.47 -10.87 13.60
C ILE A 74 3.22 -9.76 12.90
N MET A 75 2.49 -8.78 12.38
CA MET A 75 3.05 -7.49 12.01
C MET A 75 2.97 -6.58 13.22
N GLU A 76 4.11 -6.00 13.62
CA GLU A 76 4.07 -4.73 14.33
C GLU A 76 3.30 -3.79 13.40
N ILE A 77 2.11 -3.36 13.81
CA ILE A 77 1.15 -2.69 12.92
C ILE A 77 1.78 -1.39 12.43
N THR A 78 2.35 -1.39 11.22
CA THR A 78 2.96 -0.23 10.59
C THR A 78 2.03 0.44 9.60
N THR A 79 0.73 0.13 9.58
CA THR A 79 -0.21 0.82 8.68
C THR A 79 -0.23 2.30 9.05
N PRO A 80 0.41 3.20 8.28
CA PRO A 80 0.44 4.60 8.62
C PRO A 80 -0.95 5.15 8.28
N VAL A 81 -1.71 5.51 9.31
CA VAL A 81 -2.94 6.29 9.11
C VAL A 81 -2.52 7.75 8.98
N LEU A 82 -2.34 8.22 7.74
CA LEU A 82 -2.22 9.66 7.47
C LEU A 82 -3.61 10.29 7.66
N ILE A 83 -3.80 10.97 8.79
CA ILE A 83 -4.95 11.86 9.03
C ILE A 83 -4.48 13.26 8.64
N THR A 84 -4.99 13.80 7.54
CA THR A 84 -4.88 15.23 7.18
C THR A 84 -6.13 15.97 7.60
#